data_AF-A0A1G6Y7F2-F1
#
_entry.id   AF-A0A1G6Y7F2-F1
#
_cell.length_a   1.000
_cell.length_b   1.000
_cell.length_c   1.000
_cell.angle_alpha   90.00
_cell.angle_beta   90.00
_cell.angle_gamma   90.00
#
_symmetry.space_group_name_H-M   'P 1'
#
loop_
_entity.id
_entity.type
_entity.pdbx_description
1 polymer ?
#
loop_
_entity_poly.entity_id
_entity_poly.type
_entity_poly.pdbx_seq_one_letter_code
_entity_poly.pdbx_strand_id
1 'polypeptide(L)'
;MGIFKDAKANTASADAQKAAQAGQTVFVARFNYPATHHGLSGQIADWSVQIQAVESAGWRVEHFSVAADTKGRPEAYVMFRRH
;
A
#
# COMPACT_ATOMS: atom_id res chain seq x y z
N MET A 1 -11.10 -0.79 -11.81
CA MET A 1 -12.37 -1.53 -11.70
C MET A 1 -12.12 -2.98 -12.06
N GLY A 2 -11.61 -3.77 -11.11
CA GLY A 2 -11.24 -5.17 -11.35
C GLY A 2 -11.03 -5.85 -10.01
N ILE A 3 -11.70 -6.99 -9.82
CA ILE A 3 -11.92 -7.69 -8.54
C ILE A 3 -10.63 -7.89 -7.72
N PHE A 4 -9.48 -8.08 -8.36
CA PHE A 4 -8.18 -8.23 -7.70
C PHE A 4 -7.63 -6.95 -7.08
N LYS A 5 -7.92 -5.78 -7.66
CA LYS A 5 -7.54 -4.47 -7.11
C LYS A 5 -8.37 -4.18 -5.86
N ASP A 6 -9.65 -4.53 -5.91
CA ASP A 6 -10.60 -4.31 -4.83
C ASP A 6 -10.23 -5.16 -3.60
N ALA A 7 -9.83 -6.43 -3.79
CA ALA A 7 -9.42 -7.31 -2.68
C ALA A 7 -8.16 -6.80 -1.94
N LYS A 8 -7.12 -6.36 -2.65
CA LYS A 8 -5.89 -5.85 -2.00
C LYS A 8 -6.12 -4.51 -1.31
N ALA A 9 -6.92 -3.62 -1.92
CA ALA A 9 -7.31 -2.36 -1.31
C ALA A 9 -8.09 -2.59 -0.02
N ASN A 10 -9.01 -3.57 -0.02
CA ASN A 10 -9.81 -3.94 1.14
C ASN A 10 -8.94 -4.44 2.29
N THR A 11 -7.92 -5.27 2.03
CA THR A 11 -7.01 -5.75 3.07
C THR A 11 -6.18 -4.61 3.67
N ALA A 12 -5.56 -3.77 2.83
CA ALA A 12 -4.74 -2.65 3.30
C ALA A 12 -5.54 -1.66 4.15
N SER A 13 -6.77 -1.34 3.73
CA SER A 13 -7.67 -0.47 4.49
C SER A 13 -8.11 -1.09 5.82
N ALA A 14 -8.47 -2.38 5.82
CA ALA A 14 -8.88 -3.08 7.03
C ALA A 14 -7.75 -3.15 8.07
N ASP A 15 -6.52 -3.40 7.65
CA ASP A 15 -5.37 -3.44 8.55
C ASP A 15 -5.03 -2.05 9.10
N ALA A 16 -5.13 -1.01 8.26
CA ALA A 16 -4.99 0.38 8.68
C ALA A 16 -6.07 0.82 9.69
N GLN A 17 -7.32 0.37 9.50
CA GLN A 17 -8.40 0.63 10.46
C GLN A 17 -8.16 -0.06 11.80
N LYS A 18 -7.74 -1.33 11.78
CA LYS A 18 -7.38 -2.07 13.01
C LYS A 18 -6.22 -1.40 13.75
N ALA A 19 -5.19 -0.95 13.04
CA ALA A 19 -4.08 -0.21 13.62
C ALA A 19 -4.56 1.08 14.32
N ALA A 20 -5.49 1.81 13.70
CA ALA A 20 -6.05 3.02 14.28
C ALA A 20 -6.89 2.71 15.53
N GLN A 21 -7.72 1.67 15.49
CA GLN A 21 -8.51 1.21 16.64
C GLN A 21 -7.62 0.74 17.80
N ALA A 22 -6.44 0.19 17.50
CA ALA A 22 -5.43 -0.18 18.48
C ALA A 22 -4.64 1.01 19.05
N GLY A 23 -4.96 2.25 18.64
CA GLY A 23 -4.29 3.46 19.11
C GLY A 23 -2.89 3.67 18.53
N GLN A 24 -2.54 2.98 17.43
CA GLN A 24 -1.25 3.19 16.79
C GLN A 24 -1.15 4.59 16.19
N THR A 25 0.01 5.23 16.36
CA THR A 25 0.32 6.52 15.73
C THR A 25 1.16 6.37 14.46
N VAL A 26 1.67 5.16 14.20
CA VAL A 26 2.48 4.78 13.04
C VAL A 26 1.91 3.49 12.47
N PHE A 27 1.73 3.44 11.15
CA PHE A 27 1.35 2.24 10.42
C PHE A 27 2.33 2.02 9.26
N VAL A 28 2.87 0.82 9.13
CA VAL A 28 3.82 0.48 8.05
C VAL A 28 3.23 -0.63 7.22
N ALA A 29 3.14 -0.41 5.91
CA ALA A 29 2.61 -1.38 4.97
C ALA A 29 3.66 -1.76 3.92
N ARG A 30 3.60 -3.03 3.50
CA ARG A 30 4.34 -3.55 2.35
C ARG A 30 3.36 -3.83 1.21
N PHE A 31 3.61 -3.24 0.04
CA PHE A 31 2.81 -3.46 -1.16
C PHE A 31 3.63 -4.13 -2.26
N ASN A 32 3.21 -5.31 -2.69
CA ASN A 32 3.89 -6.05 -3.77
C ASN A 32 3.56 -5.44 -5.14
N TYR A 33 4.53 -5.41 -6.04
CA TYR A 33 4.31 -5.01 -7.42
C TYR A 33 3.40 -6.01 -8.17
N PRO A 34 2.53 -5.56 -9.08
CA PRO A 34 1.69 -6.45 -9.87
C PRO A 34 2.53 -7.41 -10.72
N ALA A 35 2.18 -8.69 -10.73
CA ALA A 35 2.91 -9.71 -11.49
C ALA A 35 2.83 -9.52 -13.02
N THR A 36 1.92 -8.68 -13.51
CA THR A 36 1.59 -8.52 -14.94
C THR A 36 1.97 -7.18 -15.55
N HIS A 37 2.68 -6.30 -14.82
CA HIS A 37 3.13 -5.03 -15.37
C HIS A 37 4.53 -5.19 -15.99
N HIS A 38 4.62 -5.11 -17.33
CA HIS A 38 5.87 -5.23 -18.11
C HIS A 38 6.38 -3.88 -18.66
N GLY A 39 5.95 -2.75 -18.08
CA GLY A 39 6.34 -1.41 -18.56
C GLY A 39 7.66 -0.91 -17.96
N LEU A 40 8.44 -0.19 -18.77
CA LEU A 40 9.70 0.46 -18.33
C LEU A 40 9.47 1.72 -17.47
N SER A 41 8.33 2.39 -17.65
CA SER A 41 7.92 3.58 -16.91
C SER A 41 6.39 3.71 -16.92
N GLY A 42 5.84 4.39 -15.91
CA GLY A 42 4.40 4.67 -15.83
C GLY A 42 3.80 4.50 -14.44
N GLN A 43 2.47 4.63 -14.37
CA GLN A 43 1.72 4.52 -13.13
C GLN A 43 1.72 3.07 -12.60
N ILE A 44 1.95 2.92 -11.30
CA ILE A 44 1.77 1.66 -10.58
C ILE A 44 0.40 1.70 -9.90
N ALA A 45 -0.65 1.47 -10.70
CA ALA A 45 -2.04 1.69 -10.27
C ALA A 45 -2.40 0.92 -8.99
N ASP A 46 -1.86 -0.29 -8.80
CA ASP A 46 -2.13 -1.10 -7.61
C ASP A 46 -1.59 -0.46 -6.33
N TRP A 47 -0.41 0.19 -6.37
CA TRP A 47 0.12 0.92 -5.22
C TRP A 47 -0.70 2.16 -4.94
N SER A 48 -1.09 2.92 -5.99
CA SER A 48 -1.95 4.09 -5.83
C SER A 48 -3.26 3.74 -5.12
N VAL A 49 -3.94 2.67 -5.55
CA VAL A 49 -5.21 2.23 -4.95
C VAL A 49 -5.03 1.82 -3.48
N GLN A 50 -3.95 1.07 -3.16
CA GLN A 50 -3.69 0.64 -1.79
C GLN A 50 -3.34 1.82 -0.86
N ILE A 51 -2.52 2.76 -1.33
CA ILE A 51 -2.16 3.97 -0.58
C ILE A 51 -3.42 4.79 -0.30
N GLN A 52 -4.24 5.05 -1.33
CA GLN A 52 -5.48 5.82 -1.17
C GLN A 52 -6.46 5.16 -0.20
N ALA A 53 -6.55 3.82 -0.21
CA ALA A 53 -7.40 3.08 0.72
C ALA A 53 -6.94 3.15 2.19
N VAL A 54 -5.63 3.29 2.42
CA VAL A 54 -5.05 3.55 3.74
C VAL A 54 -5.28 5.01 4.15
N GLU A 55 -5.07 5.96 3.23
CA GLU A 55 -5.31 7.38 3.49
C GLU A 55 -6.79 7.67 3.82
N SER A 56 -7.73 7.01 3.13
CA SER A 56 -9.16 7.12 3.44
C SER A 56 -9.53 6.60 4.83
N ALA A 57 -8.68 5.80 5.47
CA ALA A 57 -8.83 5.37 6.86
C ALA A 57 -8.27 6.40 7.88
N GLY A 58 -7.87 7.60 7.43
CA GLY A 58 -7.39 8.71 8.27
C GLY A 58 -5.88 8.69 8.54
N TRP A 59 -5.13 8.03 7.66
CA TRP A 59 -3.68 8.00 7.69
C TRP A 59 -3.10 8.93 6.64
N ARG A 60 -1.83 9.30 6.78
CA ARG A 60 -1.11 10.09 5.79
C ARG A 60 0.24 9.45 5.52
N VAL A 61 0.64 9.35 4.25
CA VAL A 61 1.99 8.90 3.89
C VAL A 61 3.02 9.88 4.47
N GLU A 62 3.96 9.36 5.26
CA GLU A 62 5.11 10.13 5.76
C GLU A 62 6.41 9.70 5.07
N HIS A 63 6.57 8.40 4.81
CA HIS A 63 7.73 7.89 4.10
C HIS A 63 7.35 6.81 3.10
N PHE A 64 8.06 6.77 1.97
CA PHE A 64 7.88 5.80 0.91
C PHE A 64 9.24 5.36 0.39
N SER A 65 9.45 4.04 0.34
CA SER A 65 10.66 3.43 -0.22
C SER A 65 10.29 2.21 -1.06
N VAL A 66 11.20 1.82 -1.96
CA VAL A 66 11.05 0.61 -2.79
C VAL A 66 12.32 -0.22 -2.67
N ALA A 67 12.16 -1.52 -2.47
CA ALA A 67 13.24 -2.49 -2.52
C ALA A 67 12.84 -3.69 -3.38
N ALA A 68 13.82 -4.47 -3.81
CA ALA A 68 13.56 -5.74 -4.49
C ALA A 68 13.39 -6.86 -3.46
N ASP A 69 12.44 -7.76 -3.71
CA ASP A 69 12.29 -9.01 -2.96
C ASP A 69 13.42 -10.01 -3.31
N THR A 70 13.41 -11.17 -2.66
CA THR A 70 14.37 -12.26 -2.91
C THR A 70 14.39 -12.78 -4.36
N LYS A 71 13.38 -12.44 -5.17
CA LYS A 71 13.22 -12.83 -6.58
C LYS A 71 13.43 -11.63 -7.52
N GLY A 72 13.89 -10.49 -7.01
CA GLY A 72 14.12 -9.28 -7.80
C GLY A 72 12.86 -8.46 -8.11
N ARG A 73 11.71 -8.80 -7.53
CA ARG A 73 10.44 -8.10 -7.78
C ARG A 73 10.33 -6.87 -6.88
N PRO A 74 9.89 -5.72 -7.39
CA PRO A 74 9.81 -4.53 -6.56
C PRO A 74 8.69 -4.64 -5.52
N GLU A 75 8.96 -4.07 -4.35
CA GLU A 75 8.04 -3.98 -3.21
C GLU A 75 8.13 -2.58 -2.63
N ALA A 76 6.97 -1.95 -2.45
CA ALA A 76 6.89 -0.67 -1.78
C ALA A 76 6.75 -0.86 -0.28
N TYR A 77 7.54 -0.11 0.48
CA TYR A 77 7.49 0.01 1.93
C TYR A 77 7.03 1.41 2.26
N VAL A 78 5.83 1.51 2.82
CA VAL A 78 5.16 2.79 3.04
C VAL A 78 4.89 2.96 4.52
N MET A 79 5.45 4.01 5.11
CA MET A 79 5.17 4.43 6.47
C MET A 79 4.13 5.53 6.43
N PHE A 80 3.10 5.34 7.23
CA PHE A 80 2.01 6.26 7.44
C PHE A 80 1.99 6.76 8.87
N ARG A 81 1.53 8.00 9.04
CA ARG A 81 1.33 8.65 10.34
C ARG A 81 -0.11 9.11 10.46
N ARG A 82 -0.60 9.14 11.70
CA ARG A 82 -1.98 9.50 11.97
C ARG A 82 -2.21 10.98 11.66
N HIS A 83 -3.27 11.28 10.91
CA HIS A 83 -3.75 12.64 10.68
C HIS A 83 -4.53 13.15 11.89
#